data_AF-A0A2V9LDG5-F1
#
_entry.id   AF-A0A2V9LDG5-F1
#
_cell.length_a   1.000
_cell.length_b   1.000
_cell.length_c   1.000
_cell.angle_alpha   90.00
_cell.angle_beta   90.00
_cell.angle_gamma   90.00
#
_symmetry.space_group_name_H-M   'P 1'
#
loop_
_entity.id
_entity.type
_entity.pdbx_description
1 polymer ?
#
loop_
_entity_poly.entity_id
_entity_poly.type
_entity_poly.pdbx_seq_one_letter_code
_entity_poly.pdbx_strand_id
1 'polypeptide(L)'
;GGVLGSGAALITHTLYRMMFNAPIPEANDSFLENQDALVKLIGDKSVDVVVVAAGQPAPLISNMKPEAQKFIKLLKFDPTHPSSKLPLTVYSYSTVLASSYPNLLKEDFTTVAVGAFLVTYDYNLQFTVGHLMRFARSLCQNFPTLQAQGHPKWREVNLSLPALGPGWIYYPPTTREIRACLAKTKQKTPTRKCSAEERILGFCN
;
A
#
# COMPACT_ATOMS: atom_id res chain seq x y z
N GLY A 1 -14.24 -2.50 -12.34
CA GLY A 1 -13.11 -1.93 -11.57
C GLY A 1 -11.82 -2.67 -11.87
N GLY A 2 -11.06 -2.23 -12.88
CA GLY A 2 -9.94 -3.00 -13.44
C GLY A 2 -10.42 -4.16 -14.33
N VAL A 3 -9.48 -4.82 -15.02
CA VAL A 3 -9.77 -5.93 -15.94
C VAL A 3 -10.22 -7.20 -15.22
N LEU A 4 -10.92 -8.08 -15.96
CA LEU A 4 -11.42 -9.35 -15.44
C LEU A 4 -10.26 -10.21 -14.92
N GLY A 5 -10.45 -10.83 -13.75
CA GLY A 5 -9.41 -11.62 -13.07
C GLY A 5 -8.35 -10.80 -12.32
N SER A 6 -8.40 -9.46 -12.38
CA SER A 6 -7.48 -8.62 -11.61
C SER A 6 -7.86 -8.56 -10.12
N GLY A 7 -6.87 -8.27 -9.28
CA GLY A 7 -7.10 -8.00 -7.85
C GLY A 7 -8.01 -6.79 -7.62
N ALA A 8 -7.92 -5.76 -8.48
CA ALA A 8 -8.79 -4.59 -8.41
C ALA A 8 -10.25 -4.96 -8.67
N ALA A 9 -10.51 -5.86 -9.62
CA ALA A 9 -11.85 -6.36 -9.90
C ALA A 9 -12.39 -7.15 -8.71
N LEU A 10 -11.58 -8.07 -8.16
CA LEU A 10 -11.97 -8.83 -6.97
C LEU A 10 -12.30 -7.93 -5.77
N ILE A 11 -11.45 -6.93 -5.48
CA ILE A 11 -11.67 -5.98 -4.39
C ILE A 11 -12.96 -5.19 -4.63
N THR A 12 -13.18 -4.69 -5.85
CA THR A 12 -14.37 -3.90 -6.20
C THR A 12 -15.65 -4.68 -5.92
N HIS A 13 -15.74 -5.92 -6.42
CA HIS A 13 -16.94 -6.75 -6.24
C HIS A 13 -17.13 -7.20 -4.80
N THR A 14 -16.05 -7.57 -4.11
CA THR A 14 -16.12 -8.02 -2.72
C THR A 14 -16.56 -6.87 -1.82
N LEU A 15 -15.96 -5.69 -1.95
CA LEU A 15 -16.33 -4.50 -1.20
C LEU A 15 -17.79 -4.11 -1.44
N TYR A 16 -18.23 -4.05 -2.71
CA TYR A 16 -19.62 -3.73 -3.05
C TYR A 16 -20.59 -4.71 -2.40
N ARG A 17 -20.32 -6.02 -2.53
CA ARG A 17 -21.17 -7.06 -1.92
C ARG A 17 -21.22 -6.94 -0.40
N MET A 18 -20.11 -6.61 0.25
CA MET A 18 -20.06 -6.42 1.70
C MET A 18 -20.83 -5.16 2.14
N MET A 19 -20.81 -4.09 1.34
CA MET A 19 -21.52 -2.84 1.66
C MET A 19 -23.02 -2.93 1.41
N PHE A 20 -23.44 -3.58 0.33
CA PHE A 20 -24.82 -3.54 -0.16
C PHE A 20 -25.57 -4.87 -0.06
N ASN A 21 -24.91 -5.93 0.44
CA ASN A 21 -25.47 -7.28 0.58
C ASN A 21 -26.02 -7.86 -0.74
N ALA A 22 -25.47 -7.43 -1.88
CA ALA A 22 -25.85 -7.86 -3.22
C ALA A 22 -24.64 -7.75 -4.17
N PRO A 23 -24.54 -8.59 -5.22
CA PRO A 23 -23.54 -8.38 -6.25
C PRO A 23 -23.84 -7.11 -7.05
N ILE A 24 -22.81 -6.56 -7.71
CA ILE A 24 -23.02 -5.55 -8.75
C ILE A 24 -23.82 -6.23 -9.88
N PRO A 25 -24.96 -5.67 -10.34
CA PRO A 25 -25.70 -6.23 -11.47
C PRO A 25 -24.82 -6.29 -12.71
N GLU A 26 -24.82 -7.41 -13.43
CA GLU A 26 -23.96 -7.61 -14.62
C GLU A 26 -24.15 -6.52 -15.68
N ALA A 27 -25.38 -6.04 -15.87
CA ALA A 27 -25.71 -4.96 -16.79
C ALA A 27 -25.05 -3.61 -16.42
N ASN A 28 -24.65 -3.43 -15.16
CA ASN A 28 -24.03 -2.21 -14.63
C ASN A 28 -22.54 -2.39 -14.36
N ASP A 29 -21.96 -3.52 -14.76
CA ASP A 29 -20.58 -3.87 -14.47
C ASP A 29 -19.69 -3.73 -15.70
N SER A 30 -18.42 -3.38 -15.46
CA SER A 30 -17.43 -3.23 -16.51
C SER A 30 -16.02 -3.60 -16.04
N PHE A 31 -15.34 -4.37 -16.89
CA PHE A 31 -13.98 -4.84 -16.70
C PHE A 31 -13.05 -4.18 -17.70
N LEU A 32 -12.60 -2.98 -17.37
CA LEU A 32 -11.85 -2.11 -18.26
C LEU A 32 -10.43 -1.87 -17.75
N GLU A 33 -9.51 -1.64 -18.68
CA GLU A 33 -8.22 -1.05 -18.36
C GLU A 33 -8.42 0.35 -17.76
N ASN A 34 -7.51 0.74 -16.87
CA ASN A 34 -7.66 1.97 -16.08
C ASN A 34 -7.79 3.24 -16.94
N GLN A 35 -7.08 3.30 -18.07
CA GLN A 35 -7.15 4.44 -18.98
C GLN A 35 -8.48 4.48 -19.73
N ASP A 36 -8.94 3.35 -20.26
CA ASP A 36 -10.22 3.25 -20.96
C ASP A 36 -11.40 3.57 -20.04
N ALA A 37 -11.34 3.11 -18.79
CA ALA A 37 -12.32 3.42 -17.76
C ALA A 37 -12.44 4.93 -17.52
N LEU A 38 -11.31 5.66 -17.49
CA LEU A 38 -11.32 7.11 -17.34
C LEU A 38 -11.81 7.85 -18.58
N VAL A 39 -11.49 7.36 -19.77
CA VAL A 39 -12.05 7.90 -21.03
C VAL A 39 -13.57 7.76 -21.04
N LYS A 40 -14.09 6.61 -20.59
CA LYS A 40 -15.54 6.39 -20.48
C LYS A 40 -16.19 7.19 -19.36
N LEU A 41 -15.50 7.42 -18.25
CA LEU A 41 -15.96 8.27 -17.16
C LEU A 41 -16.10 9.74 -17.60
N ILE A 42 -15.09 10.27 -18.30
CA ILE A 42 -14.98 11.71 -18.60
C ILE A 42 -15.60 12.06 -19.95
N GLY A 43 -15.37 11.22 -20.97
CA GLY A 43 -15.70 11.47 -22.37
C GLY A 43 -17.14 11.13 -22.72
N ASP A 44 -17.41 9.84 -22.95
CA ASP A 44 -18.73 9.37 -23.41
C ASP A 44 -19.74 9.17 -22.27
N LYS A 45 -19.28 9.17 -21.01
CA LYS A 45 -20.08 8.97 -19.79
C LYS A 45 -20.84 7.65 -19.77
N SER A 46 -20.31 6.62 -20.44
CA SER A 46 -20.85 5.25 -20.38
C SER A 46 -20.49 4.52 -19.09
N VAL A 47 -19.65 5.11 -18.23
CA VAL A 47 -19.31 4.63 -16.89
C VAL A 47 -19.50 5.77 -15.89
N ASP A 48 -20.26 5.52 -14.83
CA ASP A 48 -20.52 6.53 -13.79
C ASP A 48 -19.44 6.55 -12.69
N VAL A 49 -18.82 5.40 -12.42
CA VAL A 49 -17.87 5.22 -11.31
C VAL A 49 -16.70 4.35 -11.75
N VAL A 50 -15.49 4.82 -11.48
CA VAL A 50 -14.25 4.05 -11.66
C VAL A 50 -13.62 3.77 -10.30
N VAL A 51 -13.34 2.50 -10.02
CA VAL A 51 -12.65 2.08 -8.80
C VAL A 51 -11.17 1.87 -9.10
N VAL A 52 -10.30 2.59 -8.38
CA VAL A 52 -8.84 2.51 -8.49
C VAL A 52 -8.27 2.03 -7.16
N ALA A 53 -7.76 0.80 -7.14
CA ALA A 53 -7.04 0.25 -6.00
C ALA A 53 -5.52 0.48 -6.16
N ALA A 54 -5.01 1.59 -5.61
CA ALA A 54 -3.60 1.96 -5.72
C ALA A 54 -3.10 2.73 -4.49
N GLY A 55 -1.79 2.71 -4.26
CA GLY A 55 -1.15 3.59 -3.29
C GLY A 55 -1.11 5.03 -3.82
N GLN A 56 -1.35 6.01 -2.94
CA GLN A 56 -1.20 7.42 -3.28
C GLN A 56 0.29 7.85 -3.35
N PRO A 57 0.65 8.82 -4.21
CA PRO A 57 -0.18 9.33 -5.30
C PRO A 57 -0.28 8.27 -6.42
N ALA A 58 -1.51 7.99 -6.86
CA ALA A 58 -1.75 7.04 -7.95
C ALA A 58 -1.38 7.72 -9.28
N PRO A 59 -0.39 7.21 -10.06
CA PRO A 59 0.07 7.88 -11.28
C PRO A 59 -1.03 8.17 -12.29
N LEU A 60 -2.03 7.29 -12.38
CA LEU A 60 -3.20 7.45 -13.23
C LEU A 60 -3.96 8.76 -12.96
N ILE A 61 -3.98 9.22 -11.71
CA ILE A 61 -4.66 10.43 -11.27
C ILE A 61 -3.65 11.59 -11.18
N SER A 62 -2.50 11.38 -10.53
CA SER A 62 -1.52 12.46 -10.30
C SER A 62 -0.87 12.99 -11.58
N ASN A 63 -0.72 12.14 -12.60
CA ASN A 63 -0.15 12.54 -13.90
C ASN A 63 -1.23 12.97 -14.92
N MET A 64 -2.50 12.93 -14.53
CA MET A 64 -3.58 13.46 -15.36
C MET A 64 -3.41 14.98 -15.54
N LYS A 65 -3.67 15.48 -16.75
CA LYS A 65 -3.63 16.92 -17.02
C LYS A 65 -4.60 17.67 -16.09
N PRO A 66 -4.24 18.84 -15.52
CA PRO A 66 -5.11 19.59 -14.62
C PRO A 66 -6.50 19.89 -15.21
N GLU A 67 -6.61 20.10 -16.52
CA GLU A 67 -7.88 20.34 -17.21
C GLU A 67 -8.80 19.12 -17.16
N ALA A 68 -8.22 17.91 -17.26
CA ALA A 68 -8.96 16.65 -17.17
C ALA A 68 -9.36 16.32 -15.72
N GLN A 69 -8.53 16.67 -14.73
CA GLN A 69 -8.82 16.44 -13.32
C GLN A 69 -10.10 17.16 -12.84
N LYS A 70 -10.48 18.27 -13.48
CA LYS A 70 -11.72 19.01 -13.18
C LYS A 70 -13.00 18.20 -13.42
N PHE A 71 -12.93 17.15 -14.24
CA PHE A 71 -14.09 16.32 -14.58
C PHE A 71 -14.29 15.12 -13.64
N ILE A 72 -13.35 14.89 -12.72
CA ILE A 72 -13.45 13.79 -11.75
C ILE A 72 -13.59 14.32 -10.33
N LYS A 73 -14.19 13.50 -9.47
CA LYS A 73 -14.22 13.70 -8.02
C LYS A 73 -13.89 12.37 -7.36
N LEU A 74 -13.19 12.42 -6.23
CA LEU A 74 -12.95 11.24 -5.42
C LEU A 74 -14.06 11.10 -4.38
N LEU A 75 -14.58 9.88 -4.22
CA LEU A 75 -15.62 9.57 -3.27
C LEU A 75 -15.00 9.27 -1.90
N LYS A 76 -15.55 9.88 -0.84
CA LYS A 76 -15.13 9.65 0.54
C LYS A 76 -15.75 8.36 1.06
N PHE A 77 -15.04 7.67 1.95
CA PHE A 77 -15.53 6.54 2.72
C PHE A 77 -15.86 6.99 4.14
N ASP A 78 -17.08 6.72 4.59
CA ASP A 78 -17.49 6.99 5.98
C ASP A 78 -17.36 5.69 6.81
N PRO A 79 -16.38 5.59 7.73
CA PRO A 79 -16.20 4.39 8.55
C PRO A 79 -17.32 4.20 9.59
N THR A 80 -18.14 5.21 9.85
CA THR A 80 -19.24 5.16 10.83
C THR A 80 -20.58 4.74 10.22
N HIS A 81 -20.70 4.78 8.90
CA HIS A 81 -21.92 4.40 8.19
C HIS A 81 -22.26 2.91 8.40
N PRO A 82 -23.55 2.53 8.55
CA PRO A 82 -23.93 1.12 8.77
C PRO A 82 -23.40 0.13 7.73
N SER A 83 -23.36 0.52 6.45
CA SER A 83 -22.81 -0.33 5.37
C SER A 83 -21.30 -0.56 5.46
N SER A 84 -20.58 0.23 6.26
CA SER A 84 -19.13 0.11 6.43
C SER A 84 -18.73 -0.96 7.45
N LYS A 85 -19.66 -1.39 8.32
CA LYS A 85 -19.39 -2.34 9.41
C LYS A 85 -18.81 -3.67 8.91
N LEU A 86 -19.44 -4.28 7.90
CA LEU A 86 -18.98 -5.56 7.36
C LEU A 86 -17.64 -5.41 6.61
N PRO A 87 -17.48 -4.47 5.65
CA PRO A 87 -16.19 -4.19 5.01
C PRO A 87 -15.02 -4.03 5.99
N LEU A 88 -15.24 -3.33 7.10
CA LEU A 88 -14.20 -3.05 8.10
C LEU A 88 -13.76 -4.28 8.92
N THR A 89 -14.39 -5.44 8.72
CA THR A 89 -13.87 -6.72 9.26
C THR A 89 -12.73 -7.30 8.41
N VAL A 90 -12.57 -6.83 7.16
CA VAL A 90 -11.57 -7.33 6.20
C VAL A 90 -10.63 -6.21 5.73
N TYR A 91 -11.17 -5.02 5.53
CA TYR A 91 -10.45 -3.83 5.06
C TYR A 91 -10.25 -2.83 6.20
N SER A 92 -9.28 -1.94 6.04
CA SER A 92 -9.11 -0.78 6.91
C SER A 92 -9.58 0.48 6.18
N TYR A 93 -9.67 1.60 6.89
CA TYR A 93 -9.69 2.91 6.25
C TYR A 93 -8.30 3.57 6.35
N SER A 94 -8.05 4.54 5.49
CA SER A 94 -6.85 5.37 5.50
C SER A 94 -7.16 6.80 5.04
N THR A 95 -6.21 7.70 5.23
CA THR A 95 -6.35 9.10 4.80
C THR A 95 -5.75 9.28 3.41
N VAL A 96 -6.56 9.80 2.47
CA VAL A 96 -6.06 10.38 1.23
C VAL A 96 -5.62 11.80 1.51
N LEU A 97 -4.36 12.10 1.20
CA LEU A 97 -3.75 13.40 1.48
C LEU A 97 -4.00 14.36 0.32
N ALA A 98 -4.41 15.59 0.60
CA ALA A 98 -4.54 16.65 -0.40
C ALA A 98 -3.20 16.92 -1.12
N SER A 99 -2.09 16.78 -0.39
CA SER A 99 -0.73 16.90 -0.95
C SER A 99 -0.40 15.86 -2.02
N SER A 100 -1.10 14.72 -2.05
CA SER A 100 -0.95 13.72 -3.11
C SER A 100 -1.62 14.14 -4.43
N TYR A 101 -2.61 15.03 -4.37
CA TYR A 101 -3.41 15.46 -5.53
C TYR A 101 -3.77 16.96 -5.44
N PRO A 102 -2.77 17.87 -5.45
CA PRO A 102 -2.97 19.29 -5.11
C PRO A 102 -3.90 20.05 -6.07
N ASN A 103 -4.06 19.56 -7.30
CA ASN A 103 -4.94 20.15 -8.32
C ASN A 103 -6.38 19.62 -8.25
N LEU A 104 -6.63 18.56 -7.47
CA LEU A 104 -7.92 17.88 -7.35
C LEU A 104 -8.53 18.02 -5.96
N LEU A 105 -7.71 18.02 -4.91
CA LEU A 105 -8.14 18.00 -3.51
C LEU A 105 -7.74 19.28 -2.77
N LYS A 106 -8.64 19.75 -1.92
CA LYS A 106 -8.40 20.89 -1.02
C LYS A 106 -8.14 20.47 0.42
N GLU A 107 -8.63 19.30 0.80
CA GLU A 107 -8.56 18.76 2.15
C GLU A 107 -8.33 17.25 2.08
N ASP A 108 -7.74 16.72 3.15
CA ASP A 108 -7.60 15.29 3.35
C ASP A 108 -8.96 14.65 3.55
N PHE A 109 -9.11 13.37 3.19
CA PHE A 109 -10.35 12.65 3.44
C PHE A 109 -10.14 11.16 3.68
N THR A 110 -11.10 10.53 4.35
CA THR A 110 -11.07 9.09 4.65
C THR A 110 -11.47 8.27 3.42
N THR A 111 -10.70 7.25 3.10
CA THR A 111 -11.00 6.24 2.08
C THR A 111 -10.94 4.83 2.68
N VAL A 112 -11.39 3.84 1.91
CA VAL A 112 -11.15 2.42 2.21
C VAL A 112 -9.77 1.99 1.68
N ALA A 113 -9.08 1.13 2.42
CA ALA A 113 -7.73 0.70 2.14
C ALA A 113 -7.55 -0.80 2.34
N VAL A 114 -6.71 -1.37 1.48
CA VAL A 114 -6.27 -2.77 1.55
C VAL A 114 -4.80 -2.84 1.94
N GLY A 115 -4.42 -3.90 2.67
CA GLY A 115 -3.02 -4.20 2.93
C GLY A 115 -2.35 -4.79 1.68
N ALA A 116 -1.17 -4.28 1.33
CA ALA A 116 -0.32 -4.89 0.31
C ALA A 116 0.64 -5.86 1.00
N PHE A 117 0.63 -7.13 0.57
CA PHE A 117 1.49 -8.17 1.12
C PHE A 117 2.39 -8.72 0.02
N LEU A 118 3.66 -8.96 0.36
CA LEU A 118 4.52 -9.83 -0.43
C LEU A 118 4.36 -11.25 0.11
N VAL A 119 3.69 -12.10 -0.65
CA VAL A 119 3.29 -13.44 -0.22
C VAL A 119 4.10 -14.52 -0.93
N THR A 120 4.27 -15.65 -0.27
CA THR A 120 4.91 -16.85 -0.81
C THR A 120 4.20 -18.08 -0.28
N TYR A 121 4.36 -19.21 -0.97
CA TYR A 121 3.95 -20.50 -0.44
C TYR A 121 4.90 -20.95 0.67
N ASP A 122 4.46 -21.88 1.51
CA ASP A 122 5.31 -22.53 2.50
C ASP A 122 6.23 -23.58 1.84
N TYR A 123 7.20 -23.08 1.06
CA TYR A 123 8.14 -23.92 0.36
C TYR A 123 9.07 -24.65 1.33
N ASN A 124 9.25 -25.96 1.13
CA ASN A 124 10.20 -26.77 1.91
C ASN A 124 11.43 -27.22 1.09
N LEU A 125 11.44 -26.97 -0.23
CA LEU A 125 12.56 -27.30 -1.09
C LEU A 125 13.76 -26.41 -0.75
N GLN A 126 14.85 -27.04 -0.30
CA GLN A 126 16.06 -26.38 0.22
C GLN A 126 16.57 -25.24 -0.68
N PHE A 127 16.60 -25.46 -1.99
CA PHE A 127 17.06 -24.47 -2.93
C PHE A 127 16.16 -23.22 -2.97
N THR A 128 14.84 -23.41 -3.01
CA THR A 128 13.85 -22.31 -2.97
C THR A 128 13.90 -21.56 -1.64
N VAL A 129 14.01 -22.28 -0.53
CA VAL A 129 14.19 -21.67 0.80
C VAL A 129 15.43 -20.78 0.81
N GLY A 130 16.56 -21.28 0.28
CA GLY A 130 17.80 -20.52 0.16
C GLY A 130 17.66 -19.25 -0.67
N HIS A 131 16.88 -19.28 -1.78
CA HIS A 131 16.57 -18.08 -2.57
C HIS A 131 15.78 -17.04 -1.79
N LEU A 132 14.72 -17.47 -1.09
CA LEU A 132 13.87 -16.58 -0.30
C LEU A 132 14.65 -15.95 0.87
N MET A 133 15.55 -16.70 1.50
CA MET A 133 16.45 -16.17 2.53
C MET A 133 17.40 -15.10 1.97
N ARG A 134 18.02 -15.35 0.80
CA ARG A 134 18.87 -14.35 0.13
C ARG A 134 18.09 -13.10 -0.24
N PHE A 135 16.87 -13.26 -0.76
CA PHE A 135 15.98 -12.14 -1.05
C PHE A 135 15.68 -11.32 0.21
N ALA A 136 15.26 -11.95 1.31
CA ALA A 136 14.94 -11.26 2.56
C ALA A 136 16.14 -10.49 3.13
N ARG A 137 17.33 -11.07 3.05
CA ARG A 137 18.58 -10.39 3.44
C ARG A 137 18.86 -9.17 2.57
N SER A 138 18.77 -9.33 1.24
CA SER A 138 18.98 -8.22 0.28
C SER A 138 17.96 -7.10 0.48
N LEU A 139 16.68 -7.46 0.66
CA LEU A 139 15.60 -6.52 0.91
C LEU A 139 15.91 -5.67 2.15
N CYS A 140 16.32 -6.30 3.26
CA CYS A 140 16.62 -5.56 4.47
C CYS A 140 17.85 -4.66 4.33
N GLN A 141 18.92 -5.16 3.70
CA GLN A 141 20.16 -4.39 3.50
C GLN A 141 19.96 -3.16 2.61
N ASN A 142 19.10 -3.27 1.59
CA ASN A 142 18.85 -2.23 0.60
C ASN A 142 17.54 -1.46 0.86
N PHE A 143 16.91 -1.67 2.00
CA PHE A 143 15.65 -1.01 2.36
C PHE A 143 15.77 0.53 2.33
N PRO A 144 16.85 1.16 2.84
CA PRO A 144 17.02 2.61 2.71
C PRO A 144 17.04 3.10 1.25
N THR A 145 17.62 2.33 0.33
CA THR A 145 17.63 2.65 -1.10
C THR A 145 16.20 2.62 -1.67
N LEU A 146 15.38 1.64 -1.27
CA LEU A 146 13.98 1.58 -1.68
C LEU A 146 13.18 2.78 -1.15
N GLN A 147 13.43 3.22 0.09
CA GLN A 147 12.77 4.39 0.66
C GLN A 147 13.21 5.70 -0.01
N ALA A 148 14.48 5.80 -0.41
CA ALA A 148 15.03 6.99 -1.04
C ALA A 148 14.64 7.11 -2.52
N GLN A 149 14.80 6.04 -3.29
CA GLN A 149 14.75 6.03 -4.76
C GLN A 149 13.58 5.23 -5.34
N GLY A 150 12.93 4.38 -4.55
CA GLY A 150 11.78 3.61 -4.99
C GLY A 150 10.49 4.43 -5.08
N HIS A 151 9.39 3.74 -5.34
CA HIS A 151 8.05 4.33 -5.29
C HIS A 151 7.82 5.09 -3.96
N PRO A 152 7.23 6.31 -3.95
CA PRO A 152 7.08 7.12 -2.74
C PRO A 152 6.48 6.39 -1.53
N LYS A 153 5.59 5.43 -1.78
CA LYS A 153 4.96 4.58 -0.76
C LYS A 153 5.95 3.79 0.11
N TRP A 154 7.16 3.49 -0.38
CA TRP A 154 8.19 2.80 0.41
C TRP A 154 8.59 3.57 1.67
N ARG A 155 8.47 4.90 1.68
CA ARG A 155 8.77 5.74 2.86
C ARG A 155 7.83 5.45 4.04
N GLU A 156 6.65 4.92 3.76
CA GLU A 156 5.66 4.55 4.78
C GLU A 156 5.77 3.07 5.21
N VAL A 157 6.58 2.27 4.51
CA VAL A 157 6.78 0.86 4.85
C VAL A 157 7.85 0.75 5.93
N ASN A 158 7.65 -0.17 6.88
CA ASN A 158 8.65 -0.56 7.85
C ASN A 158 8.82 -2.08 7.86
N LEU A 159 10.03 -2.56 8.20
CA LEU A 159 10.33 -3.99 8.27
C LEU A 159 10.06 -4.57 9.66
N SER A 160 9.18 -3.96 10.47
CA SER A 160 8.99 -4.34 11.88
C SER A 160 8.32 -5.70 12.10
N LEU A 161 7.81 -6.34 11.03
CA LEU A 161 7.04 -7.59 11.08
C LEU A 161 5.84 -7.48 12.05
N PRO A 162 4.89 -6.57 11.80
CA PRO A 162 3.73 -6.36 12.68
C PRO A 162 2.85 -7.62 12.79
N ALA A 163 1.93 -7.62 13.77
CA ALA A 163 0.96 -8.72 13.87
C ALA A 163 0.17 -8.87 12.56
N LEU A 164 0.05 -10.11 12.08
CA LEU A 164 -0.73 -10.44 10.90
C LEU A 164 -2.19 -10.73 11.29
N GLY A 165 -3.10 -10.52 10.34
CA GLY A 165 -4.51 -10.89 10.53
C GLY A 165 -4.72 -12.41 10.68
N PRO A 166 -5.91 -12.84 11.11
CA PRO A 166 -6.22 -14.26 11.28
C PRO A 166 -5.89 -15.09 10.03
N GLY A 167 -5.27 -16.25 10.24
CA GLY A 167 -4.89 -17.20 9.17
C GLY A 167 -3.59 -16.87 8.44
N TRP A 168 -2.99 -15.69 8.67
CA TRP A 168 -1.72 -15.31 8.07
C TRP A 168 -0.56 -15.57 9.01
N ILE A 169 0.53 -16.13 8.47
CA ILE A 169 1.79 -16.33 9.19
C ILE A 169 2.95 -15.78 8.38
N TYR A 170 3.98 -15.30 9.07
CA TYR A 170 5.24 -14.99 8.41
C TYR A 170 5.98 -16.28 8.06
N TYR A 171 6.55 -16.31 6.86
CA TYR A 171 7.39 -17.43 6.43
C TYR A 171 8.66 -17.51 7.32
N PRO A 172 8.87 -18.58 8.11
CA PRO A 172 9.87 -18.57 9.17
C PRO A 172 11.33 -18.33 8.72
N PRO A 173 11.79 -18.86 7.57
CA PRO A 173 13.15 -18.61 7.08
C PRO A 173 13.43 -17.12 6.79
N THR A 174 12.52 -16.42 6.13
CA THR A 174 12.70 -14.99 5.82
C THR A 174 12.56 -14.11 7.06
N THR A 175 11.67 -14.48 7.98
CA THR A 175 11.51 -13.83 9.28
C THR A 175 12.81 -13.80 10.07
N ARG A 176 13.54 -14.91 10.08
CA ARG A 176 14.85 -15.02 10.75
C ARG A 176 15.87 -14.05 10.15
N GLU A 177 15.95 -13.99 8.83
CA GLU A 177 16.88 -13.08 8.12
C GLU A 177 16.55 -11.61 8.38
N ILE A 178 15.27 -11.22 8.33
CA ILE A 178 14.85 -9.84 8.60
C ILE A 178 15.16 -9.45 10.05
N ARG A 179 14.82 -10.28 11.03
CA ARG A 179 15.10 -10.02 12.45
C ARG A 179 16.61 -9.88 12.72
N ALA A 180 17.41 -10.79 12.16
CA ALA A 180 18.87 -10.74 12.29
C ALA A 180 19.46 -9.46 11.68
N CYS A 181 18.94 -9.03 10.53
CA CYS A 181 19.35 -7.80 9.89
C CYS A 181 19.02 -6.57 10.74
N LEU A 182 17.78 -6.46 11.26
CA LEU A 182 17.37 -5.34 12.11
C LEU A 182 18.18 -5.25 13.40
N ALA A 183 18.54 -6.38 14.00
CA ALA A 183 19.41 -6.42 15.17
C ALA A 183 20.79 -5.82 14.88
N LYS A 184 21.38 -6.13 13.71
CA LYS A 184 22.65 -5.56 13.26
C LYS A 184 22.57 -4.07 12.97
N THR A 185 21.45 -3.59 12.42
CA THR A 185 21.25 -2.17 12.12
C THR A 185 21.13 -1.34 13.40
N LYS A 186 20.45 -1.85 14.45
CA LYS A 186 20.39 -1.18 15.76
C LYS A 186 21.76 -1.05 16.42
N GLN A 187 22.61 -2.06 16.28
CA GLN A 187 24.00 -2.03 16.78
C GLN A 187 24.91 -1.08 16.01
N LYS A 188 24.57 -0.73 14.76
CA LYS A 188 25.34 0.19 13.90
C LYS A 188 24.99 1.67 14.09
N THR A 189 24.14 2.02 15.06
CA THR A 189 24.00 3.44 15.46
C THR A 189 25.41 3.92 15.85
N PRO A 190 25.97 4.95 15.20
CA PRO A 190 27.32 5.39 15.52
C PRO A 190 27.34 5.76 17.00
N THR A 191 28.18 5.09 17.79
CA THR A 191 28.67 5.71 19.01
C THR A 191 29.23 7.07 18.58
N ARG A 192 28.61 8.15 19.05
CA ARG A 192 29.08 9.52 18.80
C ARG A 192 30.59 9.51 19.00
N LYS A 193 31.35 9.81 17.94
CA LYS A 193 32.80 9.98 18.07
C LYS A 193 32.99 11.26 18.88
N CYS A 194 33.23 11.11 20.18
CA CYS A 194 33.47 12.23 21.08
C CYS A 194 34.68 13.04 20.58
N SER A 195 34.55 14.36 20.61
CA SER A 195 35.66 15.25 20.23
C SER A 195 36.81 15.11 21.23
N ALA A 196 37.99 15.63 20.87
CA ALA A 196 39.13 15.64 21.78
C ALA A 196 38.80 16.42 23.07
N GLU A 197 38.09 17.53 22.95
CA GLU A 197 37.64 18.34 24.08
C GLU A 197 36.66 17.58 24.97
N GLU A 198 35.71 16.82 24.40
CA GLU A 198 34.73 16.06 25.18
C GLU A 198 35.36 14.91 25.98
N ARG A 199 36.45 14.31 25.48
CA ARG A 199 37.26 13.34 26.24
C ARG A 199 38.07 13.99 27.34
N ILE A 200 38.69 15.14 27.06
CA ILE A 200 39.48 15.88 28.05
C ILE A 200 38.60 16.35 29.22
N LEU A 201 37.36 16.73 28.93
CA LEU A 201 36.40 17.22 29.92
C LEU A 201 35.60 16.12 30.62
N GLY A 202 35.84 14.84 30.30
CA GLY A 202 35.23 13.70 30.98
C GLY A 202 33.73 13.51 30.70
N PHE A 203 33.21 14.09 29.63
CA PHE A 203 31.79 13.96 29.24
C PHE A 203 31.49 12.65 28.50
N CYS A 204 32.51 11.85 28.24
CA CYS A 204 32.47 10.64 27.42
C CYS A 204 33.67 9.75 27.78
N ASN A 205 33.44 8.45 27.98
CA ASN A 205 34.50 7.45 28.23
C ASN A 205 34.89 6.72 26.94
#